data_AF-A0A5A7QK02-F1
#
_entry.id   AF-A0A5A7QK02-F1
#
_cell.length_a   1.000
_cell.length_b   1.000
_cell.length_c   1.000
_cell.angle_alpha   90.00
_cell.angle_beta   90.00
_cell.angle_gamma   90.00
#
_symmetry.space_group_name_H-M   'P 1'
#
loop_
_entity.id
_entity.type
_entity.pdbx_description
1 polymer ?
#
loop_
_entity_poly.entity_id
_entity_poly.type
_entity_poly.pdbx_seq_one_letter_code
_entity_poly.pdbx_strand_id
1 'polypeptide(L)'
;MADDGRKYITSDELRRHNVPGDLWISIQGKIYDVTDWSAVHPGGDAPLLNLAGQDVTDAHLAKSGMFDKKGHGVIYSLCSVFLMLAACFYGVIFTESFAVHSLSGCLLGLAWMQVAYLGHDSGHYQIMTTRGFNRFIQILAGNCLTGISIAWWKWTHNAHHIACNSLDYDPDLQHLPMLAVSSKLFNSLTSRFYGRQLTFDSLSRFFVSYQHLTFYPVMCVARVNLYLQTFLLLFSKKRKVPDRALNLLGILVFWTWFPILVSFLPDWTERFVFVMASFCVTSIQHVQFCLNHFAANVYVGPPRGNDWFEKQTGGTIDISCSSYMDWFFGGLQFQLEHHLFPRLPRCQLRRVSPLVQELCKKHGLPYRSLSFFEANAILPATLTNASNTTKKSCALHCDSPSELINLVSKEAIKSIKEQMINSPKEHKSPKIGKLEISRLWSRRAPYRLDQLVDSLQLILMGPVEGNIVNLVLIYFSIPVELVL
;
A
#
# COMPACT_ATOMS: atom_id res chain seq x y z
N MET A 1 27.13 42.95 14.67
CA MET A 1 26.61 41.61 14.32
C MET A 1 27.74 40.63 14.58
N ALA A 2 27.50 39.57 15.35
CA ALA A 2 28.51 38.56 15.66
C ALA A 2 28.80 37.72 14.40
N ASP A 3 30.07 37.49 14.11
CA ASP A 3 30.55 36.63 13.04
C ASP A 3 30.34 35.16 13.45
N ASP A 4 29.41 34.46 12.78
CA ASP A 4 28.99 33.07 13.03
C ASP A 4 30.03 32.04 12.55
N GLY A 5 31.18 32.46 11.98
CA GLY A 5 32.22 31.54 11.52
C GLY A 5 31.79 30.61 10.37
N ARG A 6 30.60 30.85 9.80
CA ARG A 6 30.10 30.11 8.63
C ARG A 6 30.66 30.74 7.37
N LYS A 7 31.31 29.93 6.55
CA LYS A 7 31.69 30.32 5.20
C LYS A 7 30.45 30.29 4.31
N TYR A 8 30.18 31.43 3.67
CA TYR A 8 29.15 31.58 2.66
C TYR A 8 29.84 31.67 1.31
N ILE A 9 29.29 30.98 0.32
CA ILE A 9 29.71 31.12 -1.07
C ILE A 9 28.57 31.69 -1.88
N THR A 10 28.91 32.37 -2.97
CA THR A 10 27.91 32.92 -3.88
C THR A 10 27.36 31.85 -4.84
N SER A 11 26.19 32.07 -5.42
CA SER A 11 25.67 31.15 -6.46
C SER A 11 26.57 31.09 -7.71
N ASP A 12 27.33 32.15 -8.00
CA ASP A 12 28.28 32.18 -9.11
C ASP A 12 29.56 31.41 -8.81
N GLU A 13 29.94 31.34 -7.53
CA GLU A 13 31.02 30.49 -7.05
C GLU A 13 30.61 29.02 -7.09
N LEU A 14 29.42 28.67 -6.58
CA LEU A 14 28.88 27.32 -6.66
C LEU A 14 28.88 26.78 -8.10
N ARG A 15 28.49 27.59 -9.08
CA ARG A 15 28.44 27.23 -10.50
C ARG A 15 29.77 26.78 -11.11
N ARG A 16 30.91 27.11 -10.49
CA ARG A 16 32.23 26.71 -10.98
C ARG A 16 32.57 25.26 -10.65
N HIS A 17 31.90 24.69 -9.65
CA HIS A 17 32.09 23.32 -9.17
C HIS A 17 31.12 22.36 -9.87
N ASN A 18 31.26 22.25 -11.20
CA ASN A 18 30.33 21.52 -12.07
C ASN A 18 30.98 20.51 -13.02
N VAL A 19 32.21 20.07 -12.73
CA VAL A 19 33.00 19.17 -13.59
C VAL A 19 33.42 17.90 -12.85
N PRO A 20 33.66 16.77 -13.55
CA PRO A 20 34.19 15.57 -12.91
C PRO A 20 35.50 15.88 -12.16
N GLY A 21 35.56 15.55 -10.87
CA GLY A 21 36.69 15.90 -10.00
C GLY A 21 36.55 17.23 -9.25
N ASP A 22 35.47 17.98 -9.48
CA ASP A 22 35.06 19.16 -8.68
C ASP A 22 33.54 19.40 -8.81
N LEU A 23 32.77 18.72 -7.95
CA LEU A 23 31.30 18.62 -8.02
C LEU A 23 30.67 19.10 -6.72
N TRP A 24 30.09 20.30 -6.72
CA TRP A 24 29.37 20.81 -5.55
C TRP A 24 27.88 21.01 -5.85
N ILE A 25 27.03 20.83 -4.85
CA ILE A 25 25.59 21.05 -4.95
C ILE A 25 25.08 21.88 -3.77
N SER A 26 24.04 22.68 -3.98
CA SER A 26 23.30 23.34 -2.89
C SER A 26 22.02 22.58 -2.57
N ILE A 27 21.77 22.32 -1.29
CA ILE A 27 20.51 21.76 -0.80
C ILE A 27 20.05 22.60 0.39
N GLN A 28 18.89 23.25 0.26
CA GLN A 28 18.26 24.09 1.29
C GLN A 28 19.21 25.18 1.82
N GLY A 29 19.97 25.80 0.92
CA GLY A 29 20.93 26.86 1.26
C GLY A 29 22.21 26.38 1.94
N LYS A 30 22.48 25.07 1.93
CA LYS A 30 23.75 24.48 2.37
C LYS A 30 24.49 23.90 1.18
N ILE A 31 25.81 24.05 1.18
CA ILE A 31 26.68 23.60 0.11
C ILE A 31 27.34 22.29 0.51
N TYR A 32 27.38 21.37 -0.44
CA TYR A 32 27.99 20.06 -0.29
C TYR A 32 28.97 19.86 -1.44
N ASP A 33 30.22 19.59 -1.09
CA ASP A 33 31.16 18.98 -2.02
C ASP A 33 30.84 17.49 -2.10
N VAL A 34 30.45 17.02 -3.28
CA VAL A 34 30.07 15.63 -3.57
C VAL A 34 31.06 14.96 -4.52
N THR A 35 32.24 15.55 -4.73
CA THR A 35 33.28 15.09 -5.66
C THR A 35 33.70 13.64 -5.38
N ASP A 36 34.15 13.34 -4.17
CA ASP A 36 34.60 12.00 -3.80
C ASP A 36 33.42 11.02 -3.66
N TRP A 37 32.24 11.55 -3.33
CA TRP A 37 31.04 10.75 -3.15
C TRP A 37 30.44 10.29 -4.47
N SER A 38 30.69 10.99 -5.58
CA SER A 38 30.12 10.63 -6.89
C SER A 38 30.55 9.25 -7.37
N ALA A 39 31.79 8.85 -7.07
CA ALA A 39 32.35 7.54 -7.43
C ALA A 39 31.69 6.36 -6.69
N VAL A 40 31.08 6.62 -5.53
CA VAL A 40 30.42 5.62 -4.68
C VAL A 40 28.91 5.88 -4.54
N HIS A 41 28.38 6.81 -5.33
CA HIS A 41 26.99 7.22 -5.26
C HIS A 41 26.07 6.07 -5.71
N PRO A 42 25.09 5.64 -4.90
CA PRO A 42 24.25 4.48 -5.21
C PRO A 42 23.42 4.59 -6.51
N GLY A 43 23.21 5.81 -7.02
CA GLY A 43 22.51 6.08 -8.29
C GLY A 43 23.44 6.21 -9.51
N GLY A 44 24.73 5.91 -9.36
CA GLY A 44 25.76 6.25 -10.33
C GLY A 44 26.19 7.72 -10.22
N ASP A 45 27.22 8.09 -10.96
CA ASP A 45 27.78 9.45 -11.01
C ASP A 45 26.94 10.41 -11.86
N ALA A 46 26.26 9.91 -12.90
CA ALA A 46 25.50 10.71 -13.85
C ALA A 46 24.48 11.71 -13.25
N PRO A 47 23.67 11.37 -12.22
CA PRO A 47 22.76 12.33 -11.60
C PRO A 47 23.48 13.50 -10.91
N LEU A 48 24.64 13.24 -10.30
CA LEU A 48 25.43 14.27 -9.62
C LEU A 48 26.17 15.13 -10.63
N LEU A 49 26.72 14.53 -11.69
CA LEU A 49 27.34 15.26 -12.80
C LEU A 49 26.35 16.21 -13.48
N ASN A 50 25.11 15.78 -13.70
CA ASN A 50 24.08 16.60 -14.35
C ASN A 50 23.56 17.76 -13.49
N LEU A 51 23.77 17.70 -12.17
CA LEU A 51 23.21 18.63 -11.20
C LEU A 51 24.30 19.44 -10.46
N ALA A 52 25.58 19.20 -10.76
CA ALA A 52 26.69 19.89 -10.15
C ALA A 52 26.70 21.39 -10.50
N GLY A 53 27.16 22.19 -9.55
CA GLY A 53 27.14 23.65 -9.57
C GLY A 53 25.75 24.28 -9.44
N GLN A 54 24.72 23.51 -9.07
CA GLN A 54 23.33 23.99 -8.97
C GLN A 54 22.77 23.84 -7.55
N ASP A 55 21.69 24.59 -7.27
CA ASP A 55 20.80 24.29 -6.16
C ASP A 55 19.81 23.20 -6.59
N VAL A 56 19.97 22.03 -5.98
CA VAL A 56 19.28 20.80 -6.33
C VAL A 56 18.17 20.49 -5.32
N THR A 57 17.70 21.51 -4.59
CA THR A 57 16.62 21.34 -3.61
C THR A 57 15.32 20.84 -4.24
N ASP A 58 15.06 21.18 -5.51
CA ASP A 58 14.05 20.63 -6.45
C ASP A 58 14.06 21.51 -7.73
N ALA A 59 15.13 21.44 -8.53
CA ALA A 59 15.70 22.57 -9.30
C ALA A 59 14.73 23.48 -10.11
N HIS A 60 13.62 22.97 -10.67
CA HIS A 60 12.60 23.82 -11.34
C HIS A 60 11.53 24.36 -10.37
N LEU A 61 11.05 23.51 -9.46
CA LEU A 61 9.98 23.84 -8.52
C LEU A 61 10.49 24.69 -7.34
N ALA A 62 11.72 24.45 -6.88
CA ALA A 62 12.39 25.26 -5.86
C ALA A 62 12.60 26.70 -6.35
N LYS A 63 13.05 26.90 -7.61
CA LYS A 63 13.23 28.24 -8.20
C LYS A 63 11.92 29.04 -8.25
N SER A 64 10.77 28.39 -8.36
CA SER A 64 9.46 29.05 -8.34
C SER A 64 8.99 29.49 -6.93
N GLY A 65 9.73 29.10 -5.88
CA GLY A 65 9.39 29.33 -4.48
C GLY A 65 8.16 28.56 -4.00
N MET A 66 7.72 27.53 -4.73
CA MET A 66 6.50 26.77 -4.38
C MET A 66 6.63 26.02 -3.04
N PHE A 67 7.82 25.54 -2.67
CA PHE A 67 8.06 24.89 -1.38
C PHE A 67 7.95 25.82 -0.18
N ASP A 68 8.25 27.10 -0.37
CA ASP A 68 8.20 28.11 0.69
C ASP A 68 6.79 28.70 0.85
N LYS A 69 6.02 28.74 -0.25
CA LYS A 69 4.66 29.29 -0.31
C LYS A 69 3.63 28.31 0.27
N LYS A 70 3.60 28.21 1.59
CA LYS A 70 2.60 27.39 2.33
C LYS A 70 1.23 28.07 2.39
N GLY A 71 1.21 29.41 2.29
CA GLY A 71 -0.01 30.22 2.42
C GLY A 71 -0.62 30.12 3.83
N HIS A 72 -1.89 30.54 3.96
CA HIS A 72 -2.64 30.50 5.21
C HIS A 72 -3.51 29.24 5.36
N GLY A 73 -3.37 28.27 4.44
CA GLY A 73 -4.23 27.08 4.37
C GLY A 73 -4.25 26.26 5.67
N VAL A 74 -3.10 26.15 6.34
CA VAL A 74 -2.99 25.44 7.64
C VAL A 74 -3.86 26.08 8.70
N ILE A 75 -3.90 27.42 8.77
CA ILE A 75 -4.72 28.15 9.74
C ILE A 75 -6.20 27.92 9.43
N TYR A 76 -6.61 28.03 8.17
CA TYR A 76 -7.99 27.75 7.77
C TYR A 76 -8.40 26.31 8.07
N SER A 77 -7.53 25.33 7.84
CA SER A 77 -7.77 23.94 8.21
C SER A 77 -7.91 23.75 9.73
N LEU A 78 -7.05 24.39 10.54
CA LEU A 78 -7.16 24.34 12.00
C LEU A 78 -8.46 24.98 12.51
N CYS A 79 -8.85 26.13 11.97
CA CYS A 79 -10.12 26.77 12.30
C CYS A 79 -11.31 25.90 11.89
N SER A 80 -11.28 25.31 10.69
CA SER A 80 -12.32 24.40 10.20
C SER A 80 -12.46 23.17 11.11
N VAL A 81 -11.34 22.54 11.49
CA VAL A 81 -11.32 21.43 12.46
C VAL A 81 -11.91 21.84 13.80
N PHE A 82 -11.47 22.99 14.34
CA PHE A 82 -11.96 23.48 15.63
C PHE A 82 -13.49 23.69 15.60
N LEU A 83 -14.01 24.33 14.56
CA LEU A 83 -15.45 24.57 14.41
C LEU A 83 -16.25 23.27 14.30
N MET A 84 -15.77 22.28 13.53
CA MET A 84 -16.45 20.98 13.41
C MET A 84 -16.43 20.20 14.74
N LEU A 85 -15.30 20.21 15.46
CA LEU A 85 -15.20 19.57 16.77
C LEU A 85 -16.07 20.28 17.80
N ALA A 86 -16.06 21.61 17.85
CA ALA A 86 -16.90 22.38 18.76
C ALA A 86 -18.39 22.12 18.50
N ALA A 87 -18.83 22.09 17.24
CA ALA A 87 -20.20 21.77 16.87
C ALA A 87 -20.59 20.31 17.21
N CYS A 88 -19.69 19.36 17.00
CA CYS A 88 -19.89 17.96 17.40
C CYS A 88 -20.05 17.82 18.93
N PHE A 89 -19.14 18.43 19.70
CA PHE A 89 -19.21 18.40 21.17
C PHE A 89 -20.47 19.07 21.67
N TYR A 90 -20.85 20.22 21.07
CA TYR A 90 -22.08 20.90 21.41
C TYR A 90 -23.30 20.03 21.15
N GLY A 91 -23.36 19.38 19.98
CA GLY A 91 -24.44 18.48 19.60
C GLY A 91 -24.59 17.30 20.56
N VAL A 92 -23.47 16.71 21.01
CA VAL A 92 -23.49 15.56 21.94
C VAL A 92 -23.81 15.96 23.38
N ILE A 93 -23.35 17.12 23.86
CA ILE A 93 -23.45 17.49 25.28
C ILE A 93 -24.75 18.24 25.60
N PHE A 94 -25.21 19.09 24.68
CA PHE A 94 -26.30 20.04 24.94
C PHE A 94 -27.61 19.69 24.22
N THR A 95 -27.67 18.53 23.58
CA THR A 95 -28.90 18.08 22.92
C THR A 95 -29.24 16.65 23.32
N GLU A 96 -30.51 16.27 23.19
CA GLU A 96 -30.99 14.91 23.47
C GLU A 96 -31.51 14.23 22.19
N SER A 97 -31.29 14.86 21.03
CA SER A 97 -31.86 14.38 19.77
C SER A 97 -30.98 13.31 19.15
N PHE A 98 -31.54 12.10 18.99
CA PHE A 98 -30.92 10.99 18.25
C PHE A 98 -30.35 11.42 16.89
N ALA A 99 -31.10 12.26 16.14
CA ALA A 99 -30.67 12.75 14.84
C ALA A 99 -29.46 13.68 14.96
N VAL A 100 -29.44 14.57 15.95
CA VAL A 100 -28.30 15.47 16.19
C VAL A 100 -27.07 14.68 16.63
N HIS A 101 -27.22 13.65 17.47
CA HIS A 101 -26.12 12.76 17.84
C HIS A 101 -25.58 11.99 16.63
N SER A 102 -26.46 11.42 15.80
CA SER A 102 -26.06 10.73 14.56
C SER A 102 -25.29 11.67 13.61
N LEU A 103 -25.79 12.90 13.42
CA LEU A 103 -25.11 13.92 12.61
C LEU A 103 -23.79 14.39 13.22
N SER A 104 -23.71 14.47 14.54
CA SER A 104 -22.47 14.79 15.26
C SER A 104 -21.41 13.70 15.07
N GLY A 105 -21.82 12.44 15.02
CA GLY A 105 -20.96 11.31 14.64
C GLY A 105 -20.41 11.49 13.22
N CYS A 106 -21.27 11.78 12.25
CA CYS A 106 -20.84 12.07 10.87
C CYS A 106 -19.86 13.27 10.81
N LEU A 107 -20.16 14.34 11.55
CA LEU A 107 -19.32 15.54 11.61
C LEU A 107 -17.95 15.25 12.25
N LEU A 108 -17.91 14.41 13.28
CA LEU A 108 -16.65 13.93 13.87
C LEU A 108 -15.82 13.18 12.83
N GLY A 109 -16.46 12.38 11.99
CA GLY A 109 -15.78 11.68 10.91
C GLY A 109 -15.15 12.64 9.89
N LEU A 110 -15.89 13.67 9.46
CA LEU A 110 -15.36 14.73 8.59
C LEU A 110 -14.21 15.50 9.27
N ALA A 111 -14.33 15.79 10.57
CA ALA A 111 -13.28 16.43 11.34
C ALA A 111 -12.01 15.58 11.35
N TRP A 112 -12.11 14.26 11.58
CA TRP A 112 -10.97 13.35 11.52
C TRP A 112 -10.30 13.28 10.15
N MET A 113 -11.06 13.36 9.05
CA MET A 113 -10.47 13.46 7.71
C MET A 113 -9.58 14.71 7.59
N GLN A 114 -10.10 15.87 8.02
CA GLN A 114 -9.36 17.13 7.97
C GLN A 114 -8.14 17.13 8.89
N VAL A 115 -8.26 16.57 10.09
CA VAL A 115 -7.15 16.42 11.04
C VAL A 115 -6.07 15.50 10.47
N ALA A 116 -6.45 14.39 9.83
CA ALA A 116 -5.49 13.46 9.22
C ALA A 116 -4.64 14.16 8.15
N TYR A 117 -5.22 15.07 7.36
CA TYR A 117 -4.44 15.87 6.40
C TYR A 117 -3.44 16.82 7.08
N LEU A 118 -3.81 17.45 8.20
CA LEU A 118 -2.87 18.26 8.98
C LEU A 118 -1.73 17.42 9.57
N GLY A 119 -2.05 16.23 10.09
CA GLY A 119 -1.08 15.26 10.56
C GLY A 119 -0.11 14.85 9.44
N HIS A 120 -0.66 14.49 8.29
CA HIS A 120 0.07 14.15 7.06
C HIS A 120 1.07 15.25 6.66
N ASP A 121 0.56 16.46 6.43
CA ASP A 121 1.36 17.60 5.97
C ASP A 121 2.48 17.92 6.96
N SER A 122 2.14 17.97 8.26
CA SER A 122 3.12 18.27 9.32
C SER A 122 4.19 17.19 9.46
N GLY A 123 3.90 15.95 9.05
CA GLY A 123 4.82 14.82 9.09
C GLY A 123 5.85 14.84 7.96
N HIS A 124 5.53 15.47 6.83
CA HIS A 124 6.39 15.58 5.65
C HIS A 124 7.23 16.85 5.62
N TYR A 125 6.62 17.99 5.95
CA TYR A 125 7.27 19.30 5.90
C TYR A 125 6.87 20.17 7.09
N GLN A 126 7.58 21.28 7.27
CA GLN A 126 7.29 22.20 8.38
C GLN A 126 6.11 23.10 8.01
N ILE A 127 4.90 22.77 8.45
CA ILE A 127 3.69 23.55 8.17
C ILE A 127 3.54 24.78 9.09
N MET A 128 4.20 24.76 10.25
CA MET A 128 4.20 25.88 11.22
C MET A 128 5.45 26.76 11.10
N THR A 129 5.42 27.91 11.77
CA THR A 129 6.53 28.90 11.78
C THR A 129 7.82 28.35 12.39
N THR A 130 7.71 27.47 13.39
CA THR A 130 8.87 26.85 14.05
C THR A 130 8.77 25.33 14.09
N ARG A 131 9.92 24.67 14.23
CA ARG A 131 9.99 23.21 14.40
C ARG A 131 9.24 22.73 15.65
N GLY A 132 9.27 23.51 16.73
CA GLY A 132 8.58 23.21 17.98
C GLY A 132 7.06 23.20 17.80
N PHE A 133 6.50 24.25 17.19
CA PHE A 133 5.06 24.28 16.88
C PHE A 133 4.65 23.22 15.87
N ASN A 134 5.51 22.91 14.89
CA ASN A 134 5.23 21.82 13.94
C ASN A 134 5.14 20.47 14.65
N ARG A 135 6.04 20.21 15.61
CA ARG A 135 6.02 19.01 16.43
C ARG A 135 4.80 18.95 17.35
N PHE A 136 4.36 20.09 17.88
CA PHE A 136 3.10 20.17 18.63
C PHE A 136 1.91 19.78 17.75
N ILE A 137 1.81 20.34 16.53
CA ILE A 137 0.72 20.00 15.59
C ILE A 137 0.78 18.52 15.17
N GLN A 138 1.96 17.95 14.96
CA GLN A 138 2.13 16.52 14.70
C GLN A 138 1.47 15.65 15.78
N ILE A 139 1.73 15.95 17.06
CA ILE A 139 1.18 15.20 18.19
C ILE A 139 -0.31 15.50 18.41
N LEU A 140 -0.72 16.75 18.26
CA LEU A 140 -2.12 17.14 18.37
C LEU A 140 -2.97 16.44 17.31
N ALA A 141 -2.59 16.56 16.04
CA ALA A 141 -3.35 16.03 14.92
C ALA A 141 -3.29 14.50 14.86
N GLY A 142 -2.09 13.92 14.85
CA GLY A 142 -1.93 12.46 14.84
C GLY A 142 -2.48 11.85 16.12
N ASN A 143 -1.86 12.16 17.26
CA ASN A 143 -2.11 11.38 18.47
C ASN A 143 -3.39 11.81 19.18
N CYS A 144 -3.48 13.07 19.61
CA CYS A 144 -4.54 13.54 20.52
C CYS A 144 -5.93 13.54 19.87
N LEU A 145 -6.02 13.95 18.61
CA LEU A 145 -7.32 14.12 17.93
C LEU A 145 -7.74 12.88 17.14
N THR A 146 -6.80 12.11 16.58
CA THR A 146 -7.16 10.96 15.73
C THR A 146 -6.93 9.59 16.36
N GLY A 147 -6.17 9.50 17.46
CA GLY A 147 -5.83 8.22 18.11
C GLY A 147 -4.77 7.41 17.35
N ILE A 148 -4.09 8.01 16.37
CA ILE A 148 -3.10 7.35 15.52
C ILE A 148 -1.73 7.97 15.82
N SER A 149 -0.74 7.14 16.12
CA SER A 149 0.60 7.65 16.45
C SER A 149 1.24 8.30 15.22
N ILE A 150 1.61 9.58 15.32
CA ILE A 150 2.36 10.25 14.25
C ILE A 150 3.71 9.58 14.02
N ALA A 151 4.31 8.96 15.04
CA ALA A 151 5.53 8.17 14.87
C ALA A 151 5.28 6.88 14.07
N TRP A 152 4.12 6.24 14.24
CA TRP A 152 3.72 5.09 13.42
C TRP A 152 3.48 5.51 11.99
N TRP A 153 2.65 6.52 11.80
CA TRP A 153 2.32 7.05 10.49
C TRP A 153 3.58 7.48 9.73
N LYS A 154 4.49 8.25 10.33
CA LYS A 154 5.76 8.66 9.68
C LYS A 154 6.65 7.47 9.33
N TRP A 155 6.61 6.41 10.12
CA TRP A 155 7.43 5.23 9.86
C TRP A 155 6.90 4.45 8.65
N THR A 156 5.59 4.19 8.57
CA THR A 156 4.99 3.43 7.48
C THR A 156 4.85 4.27 6.22
N HIS A 157 4.29 5.48 6.33
CA HIS A 157 4.01 6.35 5.18
C HIS A 157 5.29 6.76 4.46
N ASN A 158 6.38 7.08 5.17
CA ASN A 158 7.65 7.41 4.50
C ASN A 158 8.24 6.19 3.76
N ALA A 159 7.99 4.96 4.21
CA ALA A 159 8.41 3.77 3.48
C ALA A 159 7.55 3.55 2.22
N HIS A 160 6.25 3.83 2.31
CA HIS A 160 5.36 3.88 1.14
C HIS A 160 5.87 4.90 0.10
N HIS A 161 6.26 6.11 0.50
CA HIS A 161 6.88 7.09 -0.42
C HIS A 161 8.14 6.57 -1.12
N ILE A 162 8.99 5.87 -0.37
CA ILE A 162 10.24 5.32 -0.91
C ILE A 162 9.96 4.23 -1.94
N ALA A 163 9.02 3.32 -1.67
CA ALA A 163 8.81 2.11 -2.44
C ALA A 163 7.32 1.87 -2.80
N CYS A 164 6.64 2.92 -3.23
CA CYS A 164 5.20 2.92 -3.49
C CYS A 164 4.78 1.74 -4.35
N ASN A 165 3.77 0.99 -3.91
CA ASN A 165 3.20 -0.15 -4.60
C ASN A 165 4.14 -1.37 -4.77
N SER A 166 5.24 -1.43 -4.01
CA SER A 166 6.08 -2.62 -3.85
C SER A 166 5.45 -3.61 -2.87
N LEU A 167 5.13 -4.82 -3.31
CA LEU A 167 4.44 -5.82 -2.47
C LEU A 167 5.23 -6.25 -1.23
N ASP A 168 6.57 -6.15 -1.25
CA ASP A 168 7.46 -6.56 -0.16
C ASP A 168 8.02 -5.39 0.67
N TYR A 169 8.12 -4.18 0.10
CA TYR A 169 8.66 -3.00 0.79
C TYR A 169 7.60 -1.98 1.20
N ASP A 170 6.45 -1.94 0.55
CA ASP A 170 5.37 -1.01 0.87
C ASP A 170 4.47 -1.59 1.97
N PRO A 171 4.43 -1.01 3.19
CA PRO A 171 3.51 -1.48 4.23
C PRO A 171 2.04 -1.29 3.87
N ASP A 172 1.71 -0.37 2.96
CA ASP A 172 0.34 0.01 2.61
C ASP A 172 -0.32 -0.96 1.62
N LEU A 173 0.37 -2.04 1.22
CA LEU A 173 -0.19 -3.15 0.46
C LEU A 173 -0.27 -4.47 1.25
N GLN A 174 0.19 -4.49 2.50
CA GLN A 174 0.45 -5.73 3.25
C GLN A 174 -0.69 -6.09 4.19
N HIS A 175 -1.87 -6.28 3.61
CA HIS A 175 -3.14 -6.44 4.33
C HIS A 175 -3.61 -7.88 4.54
N LEU A 176 -2.77 -8.88 4.24
CA LEU A 176 -3.11 -10.27 4.59
C LEU A 176 -3.30 -10.42 6.11
N PRO A 177 -4.33 -11.18 6.53
CA PRO A 177 -5.18 -12.07 5.72
C PRO A 177 -6.39 -11.39 5.05
N MET A 178 -6.68 -10.12 5.34
CA MET A 178 -7.95 -9.47 4.96
C MET A 178 -8.08 -9.16 3.47
N LEU A 179 -7.05 -8.56 2.87
CA LEU A 179 -7.09 -8.08 1.48
C LEU A 179 -5.80 -8.46 0.75
N ALA A 180 -5.92 -8.71 -0.55
CA ALA A 180 -4.81 -8.94 -1.46
C ALA A 180 -5.02 -8.18 -2.76
N VAL A 181 -4.15 -7.21 -3.03
CA VAL A 181 -4.18 -6.36 -4.23
C VAL A 181 -3.57 -7.03 -5.46
N SER A 182 -2.93 -8.20 -5.29
CA SER A 182 -2.28 -8.93 -6.37
C SER A 182 -2.25 -10.42 -6.12
N SER A 183 -2.41 -11.21 -7.19
CA SER A 183 -2.25 -12.67 -7.15
C SER A 183 -0.82 -13.11 -6.80
N LYS A 184 0.18 -12.23 -6.94
CA LYS A 184 1.55 -12.50 -6.50
C LYS A 184 1.64 -12.80 -5.00
N LEU A 185 0.74 -12.25 -4.19
CA LEU A 185 0.67 -12.54 -2.75
C LEU A 185 0.20 -13.98 -2.45
N PHE A 186 -0.40 -14.69 -3.41
CA PHE A 186 -0.96 -16.03 -3.19
C PHE A 186 0.12 -17.11 -3.04
N ASN A 187 1.33 -16.84 -3.51
CA ASN A 187 2.48 -17.73 -3.34
C ASN A 187 3.22 -17.49 -2.01
N SER A 188 2.64 -16.67 -1.12
CA SER A 188 3.29 -16.08 0.04
C SER A 188 4.51 -15.22 -0.35
N LEU A 189 4.78 -14.20 0.44
CA LEU A 189 5.89 -13.29 0.17
C LEU A 189 6.50 -12.79 1.47
N THR A 190 7.82 -12.58 1.51
CA THR A 190 8.46 -12.03 2.71
C THR A 190 8.37 -10.51 2.70
N SER A 191 7.69 -9.93 3.69
CA SER A 191 7.72 -8.49 3.93
C SER A 191 9.12 -8.08 4.37
N ARG A 192 9.79 -7.31 3.52
CA ARG A 192 11.10 -6.71 3.82
C ARG A 192 10.96 -5.54 4.80
N PHE A 193 9.82 -4.84 4.77
CA PHE A 193 9.54 -3.75 5.70
C PHE A 193 9.31 -4.22 7.15
N TYR A 194 8.43 -5.21 7.36
CA TYR A 194 8.13 -5.73 8.70
C TYR A 194 9.06 -6.87 9.13
N GLY A 195 9.82 -7.47 8.21
CA GLY A 195 10.66 -8.63 8.49
C GLY A 195 9.85 -9.88 8.84
N ARG A 196 8.66 -10.02 8.27
CA ARG A 196 7.74 -11.16 8.52
C ARG A 196 7.28 -11.79 7.20
N GLN A 197 6.89 -13.06 7.25
CA GLN A 197 6.27 -13.70 6.11
C GLN A 197 4.79 -13.27 5.99
N LEU A 198 4.39 -12.85 4.79
CA LEU A 198 3.01 -12.65 4.39
C LEU A 198 2.50 -13.98 3.85
N THR A 199 2.12 -14.87 4.76
CA THR A 199 1.64 -16.21 4.45
C THR A 199 0.24 -16.16 3.87
N PHE A 200 0.04 -16.79 2.70
CA PHE A 200 -1.28 -16.96 2.10
C PHE A 200 -1.88 -18.30 2.51
N ASP A 201 -2.38 -18.34 3.75
CA ASP A 201 -2.99 -19.50 4.37
C ASP A 201 -4.50 -19.64 4.06
N SER A 202 -5.15 -20.64 4.64
CA SER A 202 -6.59 -20.89 4.45
C SER A 202 -7.46 -19.71 4.90
N LEU A 203 -7.04 -18.99 5.94
CA LEU A 203 -7.75 -17.81 6.44
C LEU A 203 -7.66 -16.65 5.44
N SER A 204 -6.46 -16.39 4.92
CA SER A 204 -6.21 -15.43 3.86
C SER A 204 -7.04 -15.76 2.63
N ARG A 205 -7.06 -17.04 2.23
CA ARG A 205 -7.85 -17.53 1.10
C ARG A 205 -9.34 -17.26 1.28
N PHE A 206 -9.88 -17.49 2.47
CA PHE A 206 -11.29 -17.23 2.79
C PHE A 206 -11.61 -15.74 2.60
N PHE A 207 -10.92 -14.84 3.31
CA PHE A 207 -11.22 -13.40 3.24
C PHE A 207 -11.00 -12.83 1.83
N VAL A 208 -9.89 -13.17 1.17
CA VAL A 208 -9.56 -12.69 -0.18
C VAL A 208 -10.55 -13.21 -1.24
N SER A 209 -11.21 -14.35 -1.02
CA SER A 209 -12.25 -14.83 -1.93
C SER A 209 -13.51 -13.94 -1.94
N TYR A 210 -13.73 -13.18 -0.87
CA TYR A 210 -14.89 -12.29 -0.70
C TYR A 210 -14.52 -10.80 -0.61
N GLN A 211 -13.24 -10.44 -0.74
CA GLN A 211 -12.77 -9.06 -0.54
C GLN A 211 -13.50 -8.01 -1.38
N HIS A 212 -13.94 -8.35 -2.60
CA HIS A 212 -14.70 -7.43 -3.46
C HIS A 212 -16.08 -7.06 -2.88
N LEU A 213 -16.69 -7.96 -2.09
CA LEU A 213 -17.96 -7.71 -1.39
C LEU A 213 -17.71 -7.05 -0.03
N THR A 214 -16.65 -7.45 0.66
CA THR A 214 -16.36 -6.99 2.03
C THR A 214 -15.53 -5.71 2.07
N PHE A 215 -15.01 -5.21 0.94
CA PHE A 215 -14.13 -4.04 0.89
C PHE A 215 -14.70 -2.83 1.63
N TYR A 216 -15.88 -2.34 1.25
CA TYR A 216 -16.47 -1.15 1.88
C TYR A 216 -16.82 -1.38 3.36
N PRO A 217 -17.47 -2.49 3.76
CA PRO A 217 -17.65 -2.80 5.18
C PRO A 217 -16.34 -2.84 5.98
N VAL A 218 -15.28 -3.42 5.42
CA VAL A 218 -13.95 -3.45 6.04
C VAL A 218 -13.36 -2.05 6.15
N MET A 219 -13.52 -1.19 5.14
CA MET A 219 -13.06 0.20 5.19
C MET A 219 -13.71 1.00 6.31
N CYS A 220 -15.00 0.77 6.59
CA CYS A 220 -15.72 1.40 7.71
C CYS A 220 -15.06 1.09 9.06
N VAL A 221 -14.48 -0.09 9.25
CA VAL A 221 -13.80 -0.47 10.52
C VAL A 221 -12.27 -0.48 10.42
N ALA A 222 -11.69 -0.15 9.27
CA ALA A 222 -10.25 -0.20 9.03
C ALA A 222 -9.45 0.68 10.00
N ARG A 223 -10.08 1.71 10.58
CA ARG A 223 -9.48 2.56 11.61
C ARG A 223 -9.03 1.77 12.85
N VAL A 224 -9.73 0.69 13.19
CA VAL A 224 -9.36 -0.19 14.32
C VAL A 224 -7.98 -0.80 14.08
N ASN A 225 -7.65 -1.18 12.84
CA ASN A 225 -6.31 -1.64 12.50
C ASN A 225 -5.27 -0.53 12.72
N LEU A 226 -5.57 0.73 12.39
CA LEU A 226 -4.64 1.86 12.63
C LEU A 226 -4.37 2.08 14.13
N TYR A 227 -5.39 1.90 14.99
CA TYR A 227 -5.22 1.91 16.44
C TYR A 227 -4.34 0.77 16.92
N LEU A 228 -4.61 -0.46 16.44
CA LEU A 228 -3.81 -1.63 16.78
C LEU A 228 -2.35 -1.44 16.37
N GLN A 229 -2.09 -0.99 15.15
CA GLN A 229 -0.74 -0.74 14.65
C GLN A 229 -0.01 0.35 15.45
N THR A 230 -0.74 1.39 15.87
CA THR A 230 -0.24 2.39 16.79
C THR A 230 0.25 1.77 18.10
N PHE A 231 -0.57 0.95 18.76
CA PHE A 231 -0.19 0.30 20.01
C PHE A 231 0.97 -0.69 19.82
N LEU A 232 0.92 -1.51 18.76
CA LEU A 232 1.98 -2.47 18.43
C LEU A 232 3.33 -1.77 18.28
N LEU A 233 3.38 -0.61 17.62
CA LEU A 233 4.63 0.16 17.52
C LEU A 233 5.04 0.77 18.87
N LEU A 234 4.13 1.45 19.56
CA LEU A 234 4.47 2.20 20.77
C LEU A 234 4.93 1.28 21.92
N PHE A 235 4.37 0.08 22.01
CA PHE A 235 4.78 -0.95 22.98
C PHE A 235 5.88 -1.89 22.47
N SER A 236 6.30 -1.77 21.21
CA SER A 236 7.39 -2.59 20.68
C SER A 236 8.71 -2.29 21.39
N LYS A 237 9.29 -3.32 21.99
CA LYS A 237 10.67 -3.29 22.52
C LYS A 237 11.72 -3.42 21.42
N LYS A 238 11.33 -3.95 20.25
CA LYS A 238 12.25 -4.25 19.13
C LYS A 238 12.66 -3.01 18.34
N ARG A 239 11.85 -1.93 18.38
CA ARG A 239 12.08 -0.73 17.59
C ARG A 239 12.23 0.51 18.47
N LYS A 240 13.20 1.36 18.17
CA LYS A 240 13.31 2.69 18.76
C LYS A 240 12.24 3.60 18.16
N VAL A 241 11.38 4.16 18.99
CA VAL A 241 10.32 5.09 18.58
C VAL A 241 10.72 6.51 18.98
N PRO A 242 10.83 7.45 18.02
CA PRO A 242 11.08 8.86 18.33
C PRO A 242 9.98 9.40 19.26
N ASP A 243 10.39 10.09 20.32
CA ASP A 243 9.46 10.78 21.23
C ASP A 243 8.34 9.87 21.77
N ARG A 244 8.67 8.62 22.10
CA ARG A 244 7.72 7.60 22.54
C ARG A 244 6.81 8.08 23.67
N ALA A 245 7.36 8.74 24.69
CA ALA A 245 6.58 9.23 25.83
C ALA A 245 5.52 10.27 25.40
N LEU A 246 5.89 11.21 24.51
CA LEU A 246 4.98 12.21 23.99
C LEU A 246 3.90 11.58 23.10
N ASN A 247 4.27 10.57 22.31
CA ASN A 247 3.31 9.81 21.53
C ASN A 247 2.32 9.05 22.42
N LEU A 248 2.79 8.37 23.47
CA LEU A 248 1.94 7.68 24.45
C LEU A 248 1.00 8.65 25.16
N LEU A 249 1.50 9.82 25.59
CA LEU A 249 0.68 10.86 26.21
C LEU A 249 -0.42 11.35 25.26
N GLY A 250 -0.09 11.61 23.99
CA GLY A 250 -1.09 12.03 23.01
C GLY A 250 -2.14 10.94 22.73
N ILE A 251 -1.72 9.67 22.68
CA ILE A 251 -2.66 8.55 22.54
C ILE A 251 -3.56 8.44 23.78
N LEU A 252 -3.00 8.63 24.99
CA LEU A 252 -3.79 8.66 26.23
C LEU A 252 -4.84 9.77 26.20
N VAL A 253 -4.51 10.96 25.69
CA VAL A 253 -5.48 12.05 25.52
C VAL A 253 -6.66 11.60 24.66
N PHE A 254 -6.41 10.99 23.50
CA PHE A 254 -7.48 10.48 22.63
C PHE A 254 -8.37 9.45 23.33
N TRP A 255 -7.76 8.44 23.94
CA TRP A 255 -8.47 7.39 24.67
C TRP A 255 -9.09 7.85 25.99
N THR A 256 -8.93 9.13 26.34
CA THR A 256 -9.64 9.76 27.45
C THR A 256 -10.84 10.55 26.93
N TRP A 257 -10.63 11.53 26.05
CA TRP A 257 -11.72 12.42 25.64
C TRP A 257 -12.77 11.71 24.78
N PHE A 258 -12.37 10.79 23.90
CA PHE A 258 -13.32 10.17 22.97
C PHE A 258 -14.31 9.24 23.71
N PRO A 259 -13.88 8.33 24.61
CA PRO A 259 -14.82 7.58 25.43
C PRO A 259 -15.67 8.45 26.36
N ILE A 260 -15.11 9.55 26.90
CA ILE A 260 -15.88 10.50 27.71
C ILE A 260 -16.98 11.13 26.86
N LEU A 261 -16.68 11.61 25.65
CA LEU A 261 -17.68 12.17 24.74
C LEU A 261 -18.79 11.14 24.44
N VAL A 262 -18.41 9.90 24.11
CA VAL A 262 -19.37 8.82 23.86
C VAL A 262 -20.22 8.52 25.11
N SER A 263 -19.69 8.69 26.32
CA SER A 263 -20.43 8.43 27.55
C SER A 263 -21.58 9.41 27.83
N PHE A 264 -21.57 10.61 27.21
CA PHE A 264 -22.67 11.57 27.27
C PHE A 264 -23.90 11.15 26.45
N LEU A 265 -23.75 10.18 25.54
CA LEU A 265 -24.88 9.67 24.77
C LEU A 265 -25.78 8.78 25.65
N PRO A 266 -27.12 8.90 25.50
CA PRO A 266 -28.09 8.41 26.49
C PRO A 266 -28.12 6.89 26.63
N ASP A 267 -28.00 6.16 25.52
CA ASP A 267 -28.07 4.70 25.50
C ASP A 267 -27.06 4.04 24.56
N TRP A 268 -27.00 2.70 24.59
CA TRP A 268 -26.06 1.92 23.78
C TRP A 268 -26.31 1.99 22.28
N THR A 269 -27.56 2.20 21.85
CA THR A 269 -27.91 2.34 20.44
C THR A 269 -27.31 3.64 19.91
N GLU A 270 -27.50 4.75 20.61
CA GLU A 270 -26.94 6.04 20.21
C GLU A 270 -25.41 6.04 20.22
N ARG A 271 -24.80 5.42 21.23
CA ARG A 271 -23.34 5.23 21.30
C ARG A 271 -22.82 4.45 20.10
N PHE A 272 -23.47 3.35 19.77
CA PHE A 272 -23.10 2.52 18.61
C PHE A 272 -23.26 3.31 17.31
N VAL A 273 -24.40 3.98 17.11
CA VAL A 273 -24.68 4.76 15.89
C VAL A 273 -23.70 5.92 15.74
N PHE A 274 -23.42 6.67 16.80
CA PHE A 274 -22.45 7.76 16.79
C PHE A 274 -21.05 7.28 16.39
N VAL A 275 -20.55 6.22 17.04
CA VAL A 275 -19.22 5.65 16.76
C VAL A 275 -19.17 5.12 15.33
N MET A 276 -20.17 4.33 14.91
CA MET A 276 -20.22 3.78 13.55
C MET A 276 -20.34 4.88 12.50
N ALA A 277 -21.15 5.92 12.72
CA ALA A 277 -21.25 7.05 11.81
C ALA A 277 -19.92 7.78 11.67
N SER A 278 -19.21 8.04 12.77
CA SER A 278 -17.88 8.67 12.74
C SER A 278 -16.85 7.82 11.97
N PHE A 279 -16.91 6.50 12.13
CA PHE A 279 -16.04 5.55 11.45
C PHE A 279 -16.36 5.43 9.95
N CYS A 280 -17.64 5.30 9.60
CA CYS A 280 -18.12 5.22 8.21
C CYS A 280 -17.84 6.50 7.43
N VAL A 281 -18.01 7.69 8.03
CA VAL A 281 -17.70 8.94 7.32
C VAL A 281 -16.20 9.11 7.14
N THR A 282 -15.40 8.78 8.16
CA THR A 282 -13.93 8.84 8.02
C THR A 282 -13.41 7.81 7.02
N SER A 283 -14.09 6.68 6.84
CA SER A 283 -13.66 5.63 5.92
C SER A 283 -13.67 6.04 4.45
N ILE A 284 -14.38 7.12 4.10
CA ILE A 284 -14.27 7.76 2.79
C ILE A 284 -12.80 8.07 2.48
N GLN A 285 -12.03 8.53 3.47
CA GLN A 285 -10.60 8.78 3.30
C GLN A 285 -9.79 7.49 3.10
N HIS A 286 -10.12 6.41 3.82
CA HIS A 286 -9.47 5.10 3.58
C HIS A 286 -9.73 4.60 2.15
N VAL A 287 -10.97 4.77 1.68
CA VAL A 287 -11.35 4.44 0.30
C VAL A 287 -10.53 5.29 -0.67
N GLN A 288 -10.43 6.61 -0.47
CA GLN A 288 -9.61 7.49 -1.31
C GLN A 288 -8.16 6.97 -1.44
N PHE A 289 -7.49 6.64 -0.34
CA PHE A 289 -6.16 6.03 -0.39
C PHE A 289 -6.12 4.74 -1.22
N CYS A 290 -7.09 3.84 -1.03
CA CYS A 290 -7.15 2.60 -1.80
C CYS A 290 -7.36 2.84 -3.30
N LEU A 291 -8.17 3.85 -3.67
CA LEU A 291 -8.42 4.20 -5.07
C LEU A 291 -7.14 4.65 -5.80
N ASN A 292 -6.21 5.31 -5.08
CA ASN A 292 -4.96 5.76 -5.66
C ASN A 292 -3.98 4.61 -5.95
N HIS A 293 -4.04 3.49 -5.20
CA HIS A 293 -2.98 2.47 -5.20
C HIS A 293 -3.43 1.05 -5.53
N PHE A 294 -4.61 0.60 -5.07
CA PHE A 294 -4.99 -0.82 -5.18
C PHE A 294 -5.27 -1.25 -6.62
N ALA A 295 -5.71 -0.33 -7.48
CA ALA A 295 -5.86 -0.55 -8.91
C ALA A 295 -4.62 -0.14 -9.72
N ALA A 296 -3.55 0.32 -9.06
CA ALA A 296 -2.31 0.70 -9.71
C ALA A 296 -1.38 -0.49 -9.97
N ASN A 297 -0.32 -0.28 -10.76
CA ASN A 297 0.62 -1.34 -11.05
C ASN A 297 1.45 -1.66 -9.81
N VAL A 298 1.61 -2.95 -9.51
CA VAL A 298 2.41 -3.43 -8.37
C VAL A 298 3.68 -4.12 -8.84
N TYR A 299 4.73 -4.09 -8.01
CA TYR A 299 5.98 -4.79 -8.27
C TYR A 299 6.54 -5.48 -7.01
N VAL A 300 7.67 -6.16 -7.15
CA VAL A 300 8.39 -6.83 -6.05
C VAL A 300 9.85 -6.36 -6.10
N GLY A 301 10.43 -6.12 -4.94
CA GLY A 301 11.76 -5.57 -4.76
C GLY A 301 11.73 -4.07 -4.43
N PRO A 302 12.87 -3.50 -4.05
CA PRO A 302 13.00 -2.06 -3.87
C PRO A 302 13.06 -1.35 -5.23
N PRO A 303 12.57 -0.11 -5.35
CA PRO A 303 12.90 0.71 -6.51
C PRO A 303 14.40 1.03 -6.52
N ARG A 304 14.93 1.25 -7.71
CA ARG A 304 16.31 1.64 -7.97
C ARG A 304 16.33 3.09 -8.45
N GLY A 305 17.47 3.76 -8.33
CA GLY A 305 17.57 5.17 -8.71
C GLY A 305 17.16 5.46 -10.16
N ASN A 306 17.38 4.51 -11.07
CA ASN A 306 17.06 4.65 -12.50
C ASN A 306 15.60 4.33 -12.86
N ASP A 307 14.83 3.62 -12.02
CA ASP A 307 13.43 3.27 -12.28
C ASP A 307 12.45 3.87 -11.25
N TRP A 308 12.93 4.58 -10.23
CA TRP A 308 12.10 5.11 -9.15
C TRP A 308 10.93 5.96 -9.66
N PHE A 309 11.17 6.89 -10.59
CA PHE A 309 10.11 7.73 -11.15
C PHE A 309 9.08 6.89 -11.94
N GLU A 310 9.53 5.88 -12.68
CA GLU A 310 8.65 4.93 -13.38
C GLU A 310 7.79 4.14 -12.37
N LYS A 311 8.36 3.74 -11.24
CA LYS A 311 7.61 3.07 -10.16
C LYS A 311 6.57 3.98 -9.53
N GLN A 312 6.88 5.24 -9.26
CA GLN A 312 5.91 6.19 -8.70
C GLN A 312 4.75 6.44 -9.67
N THR A 313 5.07 6.68 -10.94
CA THR A 313 4.08 6.94 -12.00
C THR A 313 3.21 5.71 -12.31
N GLY A 314 3.79 4.51 -12.34
CA GLY A 314 3.05 3.26 -12.52
C GLY A 314 2.26 2.81 -11.29
N GLY A 315 2.76 3.12 -10.09
CA GLY A 315 2.21 2.72 -8.79
C GLY A 315 1.11 3.64 -8.25
N THR A 316 0.76 4.70 -8.99
CA THR A 316 -0.18 5.73 -8.52
C THR A 316 -1.25 6.03 -9.56
N ILE A 317 -2.44 6.39 -9.07
CA ILE A 317 -3.59 6.89 -9.85
C ILE A 317 -4.06 8.16 -9.15
N ASP A 318 -4.19 9.25 -9.90
CA ASP A 318 -4.77 10.50 -9.41
C ASP A 318 -6.28 10.54 -9.60
N ILE A 319 -6.95 11.43 -8.86
CA ILE A 319 -8.40 11.64 -8.97
C ILE A 319 -8.66 12.99 -9.62
N SER A 320 -9.34 13.00 -10.77
CA SER A 320 -9.74 14.24 -11.42
C SER A 320 -10.94 14.86 -10.70
N CYS A 321 -10.79 16.11 -10.26
CA CYS A 321 -11.87 16.88 -9.66
C CYS A 321 -11.65 18.40 -9.78
N SER A 322 -12.77 19.12 -9.72
CA SER A 322 -12.81 20.58 -9.67
C SER A 322 -12.14 21.13 -8.39
N SER A 323 -11.62 22.36 -8.44
CA SER A 323 -10.86 22.97 -7.33
C SER A 323 -11.64 23.11 -6.03
N TYR A 324 -12.97 23.27 -6.06
CA TYR A 324 -13.77 23.34 -4.84
C TYR A 324 -13.75 22.03 -4.01
N MET A 325 -13.36 20.91 -4.63
CA MET A 325 -13.20 19.62 -3.95
C MET A 325 -11.84 19.47 -3.25
N ASP A 326 -10.95 20.46 -3.34
CA ASP A 326 -9.62 20.42 -2.69
C ASP A 326 -9.73 20.28 -1.17
N TRP A 327 -10.75 20.89 -0.57
CA TRP A 327 -11.03 20.73 0.86
C TRP A 327 -11.41 19.29 1.21
N PHE A 328 -12.20 18.64 0.36
CA PHE A 328 -12.71 17.29 0.60
C PHE A 328 -11.65 16.20 0.41
N PHE A 329 -10.95 16.20 -0.74
CA PHE A 329 -9.91 15.21 -1.03
C PHE A 329 -8.58 15.50 -0.33
N GLY A 330 -8.39 16.75 0.09
CA GLY A 330 -7.25 17.12 0.92
C GLY A 330 -5.89 16.69 0.37
N GLY A 331 -5.69 16.74 -0.95
CA GLY A 331 -4.43 16.43 -1.62
C GLY A 331 -4.37 15.01 -2.20
N LEU A 332 -5.24 14.09 -1.76
CA LEU A 332 -5.29 12.71 -2.26
C LEU A 332 -5.69 12.60 -3.74
N GLN A 333 -6.23 13.67 -4.31
CA GLN A 333 -6.52 13.76 -5.73
C GLN A 333 -5.27 13.98 -6.60
N PHE A 334 -4.13 14.33 -5.99
CA PHE A 334 -2.83 14.61 -6.61
C PHE A 334 -1.74 13.71 -6.00
N GLN A 335 -1.98 12.40 -5.98
CA GLN A 335 -1.07 11.47 -5.31
C GLN A 335 0.25 11.33 -6.04
N LEU A 336 0.25 11.34 -7.37
CA LEU A 336 1.49 11.22 -8.12
C LEU A 336 2.39 12.43 -7.84
N GLU A 337 1.85 13.65 -7.86
CA GLU A 337 2.62 14.85 -7.53
C GLU A 337 3.11 14.80 -6.08
N HIS A 338 2.28 14.28 -5.16
CA HIS A 338 2.68 14.09 -3.77
C HIS A 338 3.83 13.09 -3.62
N HIS A 339 3.81 11.97 -4.33
CA HIS A 339 4.86 10.95 -4.27
C HIS A 339 6.18 11.42 -4.87
N LEU A 340 6.11 12.20 -5.94
CA LEU A 340 7.28 12.82 -6.56
C LEU A 340 7.87 13.92 -5.68
N PHE A 341 7.03 14.70 -5.01
CA PHE A 341 7.43 15.86 -4.21
C PHE A 341 6.73 15.87 -2.83
N PRO A 342 7.07 14.94 -1.91
CA PRO A 342 6.33 14.78 -0.65
C PRO A 342 6.42 15.99 0.28
N ARG A 343 7.44 16.83 0.10
CA ARG A 343 7.63 18.07 0.85
C ARG A 343 6.96 19.29 0.23
N LEU A 344 6.38 19.16 -0.96
CA LEU A 344 5.68 20.25 -1.62
C LEU A 344 4.39 20.56 -0.83
N PRO A 345 4.16 21.82 -0.43
CA PRO A 345 2.93 22.17 0.27
C PRO A 345 1.70 21.79 -0.54
N ARG A 346 0.74 21.18 0.13
CA ARG A 346 -0.48 20.62 -0.50
C ARG A 346 -1.24 21.63 -1.36
N CYS A 347 -1.23 22.91 -0.97
CA CYS A 347 -1.85 24.01 -1.73
C CYS A 347 -1.20 24.27 -3.10
N GLN A 348 -0.02 23.71 -3.37
CA GLN A 348 0.67 23.81 -4.65
C GLN A 348 0.45 22.59 -5.56
N LEU A 349 -0.07 21.48 -5.05
CA LEU A 349 -0.22 20.22 -5.82
C LEU A 349 -1.00 20.43 -7.13
N ARG A 350 -2.13 21.16 -7.06
CA ARG A 350 -2.92 21.50 -8.24
C ARG A 350 -2.15 22.33 -9.27
N ARG A 351 -1.22 23.18 -8.84
CA ARG A 351 -0.43 24.03 -9.73
C ARG A 351 0.73 23.27 -10.38
N VAL A 352 1.29 22.27 -9.69
CA VAL A 352 2.38 21.45 -10.23
C VAL A 352 1.86 20.31 -11.13
N SER A 353 0.61 19.88 -10.93
CA SER A 353 0.01 18.77 -11.68
C SER A 353 0.16 18.87 -13.22
N PRO A 354 -0.13 20.01 -13.88
CA PRO A 354 0.10 20.14 -15.32
C PRO A 354 1.57 19.95 -15.74
N LEU A 355 2.53 20.39 -14.91
CA LEU A 355 3.96 20.23 -15.18
C LEU A 355 4.38 18.76 -15.07
N VAL A 356 3.83 18.02 -14.10
CA VAL A 356 4.08 16.58 -13.97
C VAL A 356 3.48 15.81 -15.15
N GLN A 357 2.28 16.18 -15.61
CA GLN A 357 1.67 15.61 -16.82
C GLN A 357 2.55 15.81 -18.06
N GLU A 358 3.07 17.02 -18.27
CA GLU A 358 3.99 17.33 -19.37
C GLU A 358 5.29 16.53 -19.26
N LEU A 359 5.85 16.40 -18.05
CA LEU A 359 7.07 15.64 -17.80
C LEU A 359 6.85 14.13 -18.09
N CYS A 360 5.75 13.56 -17.60
CA CYS A 360 5.38 12.18 -17.90
C CYS A 360 5.25 11.96 -19.41
N LYS A 361 4.55 12.86 -20.12
CA LYS A 361 4.41 12.80 -21.57
C LYS A 361 5.76 12.88 -22.29
N LYS A 362 6.65 13.79 -21.87
CA LYS A 362 7.98 13.97 -22.47
C LYS A 362 8.85 12.71 -22.35
N HIS A 363 8.74 11.99 -21.24
CA HIS A 363 9.57 10.81 -20.96
C HIS A 363 8.87 9.47 -21.22
N GLY A 364 7.66 9.48 -21.80
CA GLY A 364 6.89 8.26 -22.08
C GLY A 364 6.45 7.51 -20.83
N LEU A 365 6.26 8.22 -19.71
CA LEU A 365 5.85 7.64 -18.43
C LEU A 365 4.34 7.72 -18.25
N PRO A 366 3.71 6.75 -17.56
CA PRO A 366 2.28 6.76 -17.34
C PRO A 366 1.85 7.93 -16.43
N TYR A 367 0.77 8.60 -16.79
CA TYR A 367 0.07 9.52 -15.91
C TYR A 367 -1.40 9.14 -15.96
N ARG A 368 -1.94 8.61 -14.85
CA ARG A 368 -3.32 8.12 -14.79
C ARG A 368 -4.11 9.01 -13.85
N SER A 369 -5.12 9.69 -14.39
CA SER A 369 -6.08 10.47 -13.61
C SER A 369 -7.49 10.03 -13.98
N LEU A 370 -8.24 9.55 -13.00
CA LEU A 370 -9.60 9.03 -13.17
C LEU A 370 -10.57 9.91 -12.41
N SER A 371 -11.82 10.05 -12.85
CA SER A 371 -12.84 10.64 -12.00
C SER A 371 -13.07 9.76 -10.76
N PHE A 372 -13.61 10.36 -9.69
CA PHE A 372 -13.93 9.63 -8.47
C PHE A 372 -14.85 8.42 -8.73
N PHE A 373 -15.81 8.56 -9.65
CA PHE A 373 -16.73 7.49 -10.01
C PHE A 373 -16.06 6.36 -10.78
N GLU A 374 -15.20 6.69 -11.76
CA GLU A 374 -14.44 5.68 -12.52
C GLU A 374 -13.51 4.89 -11.62
N ALA A 375 -12.80 5.56 -10.71
CA ALA A 375 -11.92 4.90 -9.76
C ALA A 375 -12.71 3.91 -8.87
N ASN A 376 -13.88 4.31 -8.36
CA ASN A 376 -14.75 3.45 -7.55
C ASN A 376 -15.39 2.30 -8.36
N ALA A 377 -15.49 2.42 -9.69
CA ALA A 377 -15.92 1.33 -10.55
C ALA A 377 -14.79 0.31 -10.83
N ILE A 378 -13.56 0.80 -11.02
CA ILE A 378 -12.40 -0.04 -11.34
C ILE A 378 -11.92 -0.82 -10.11
N LEU A 379 -11.92 -0.22 -8.92
CA LEU A 379 -11.38 -0.85 -7.72
C LEU A 379 -12.05 -2.20 -7.38
N PRO A 380 -13.40 -2.31 -7.30
CA PRO A 380 -14.05 -3.60 -7.07
C PRO A 380 -13.77 -4.63 -8.17
N ALA A 381 -13.59 -4.20 -9.42
CA ALA A 381 -13.24 -5.10 -10.53
C ALA A 381 -11.83 -5.68 -10.35
N THR A 382 -10.86 -4.87 -9.95
CA THR A 382 -9.49 -5.33 -9.61
C THR A 382 -9.53 -6.34 -8.46
N LEU A 383 -10.27 -6.04 -7.39
CA LEU A 383 -10.44 -6.95 -6.26
C LEU A 383 -11.15 -8.26 -6.65
N THR A 384 -12.14 -8.18 -7.53
CA THR A 384 -12.87 -9.35 -8.06
C THR A 384 -11.97 -10.25 -8.89
N ASN A 385 -11.07 -9.68 -9.72
CA ASN A 385 -10.11 -10.46 -10.50
C ASN A 385 -9.14 -11.24 -9.60
N ALA A 386 -8.66 -10.62 -8.52
CA ALA A 386 -7.86 -11.30 -7.50
C ALA A 386 -8.68 -12.41 -6.82
N SER A 387 -9.91 -12.13 -6.36
CA SER A 387 -10.81 -13.12 -5.74
C SER A 387 -11.10 -14.33 -6.66
N ASN A 388 -11.37 -14.09 -7.94
CA ASN A 388 -11.67 -15.14 -8.92
C ASN A 388 -10.44 -16.01 -9.19
N THR A 389 -9.25 -15.42 -9.21
CA THR A 389 -8.00 -16.17 -9.34
C THR A 389 -7.79 -17.10 -8.14
N THR A 390 -8.08 -16.63 -6.91
CA THR A 390 -8.05 -17.46 -5.69
C THR A 390 -9.05 -18.62 -5.76
N LYS A 391 -10.30 -18.34 -6.16
CA LYS A 391 -11.35 -19.37 -6.27
C LYS A 391 -11.03 -20.41 -7.33
N LYS A 392 -10.48 -20.02 -8.48
CA LYS A 392 -10.03 -20.96 -9.53
C LYS A 392 -8.88 -21.85 -9.06
N SER A 393 -7.92 -21.30 -8.31
CA SER A 393 -6.88 -22.09 -7.65
C SER A 393 -7.46 -23.10 -6.65
N CYS A 394 -8.58 -22.79 -5.99
CA CYS A 394 -9.30 -23.72 -5.13
C CYS A 394 -9.93 -24.86 -5.93
N ALA A 395 -10.64 -24.58 -7.03
CA ALA A 395 -11.21 -25.62 -7.88
C ALA A 395 -10.14 -26.60 -8.38
N LEU A 396 -8.98 -26.09 -8.81
CA LEU A 396 -7.84 -26.89 -9.26
C LEU A 396 -7.11 -27.66 -8.13
N HIS A 397 -7.31 -27.30 -6.86
CA HIS A 397 -6.75 -28.02 -5.71
C HIS A 397 -7.77 -28.93 -5.01
N CYS A 398 -9.06 -28.70 -5.24
CA CYS A 398 -10.15 -29.52 -4.74
C CYS A 398 -10.49 -30.69 -5.67
N ASP A 399 -10.05 -30.66 -6.93
CA ASP A 399 -10.07 -31.84 -7.78
C ASP A 399 -9.15 -32.89 -7.15
N SER A 400 -9.76 -33.93 -6.59
CA SER A 400 -9.03 -35.07 -6.04
C SER A 400 -8.05 -35.60 -7.12
N PRO A 401 -6.85 -36.11 -6.76
CA PRO A 401 -5.97 -36.76 -7.73
C PRO A 401 -6.71 -37.79 -8.58
N SER A 402 -7.71 -38.47 -8.01
CA SER A 402 -8.64 -39.38 -8.69
C SER A 402 -9.52 -38.72 -9.76
N GLU A 403 -10.04 -37.51 -9.55
CA GLU A 403 -10.85 -36.80 -10.55
C GLU A 403 -10.01 -36.23 -11.68
N LEU A 404 -8.83 -35.68 -11.35
CA LEU A 404 -7.86 -35.21 -12.34
C LEU A 404 -7.34 -36.38 -13.22
N ILE A 405 -7.03 -37.54 -12.60
CA ILE A 405 -6.69 -38.77 -13.32
C ILE A 405 -7.87 -39.24 -14.19
N ASN A 406 -9.10 -39.19 -13.68
CA ASN A 406 -10.29 -39.60 -14.44
C ASN A 406 -10.59 -38.66 -15.62
N LEU A 407 -10.39 -37.35 -15.48
CA LEU A 407 -10.59 -36.37 -16.55
C LEU A 407 -9.54 -36.54 -17.64
N VAL A 408 -8.26 -36.61 -17.25
CA VAL A 408 -7.15 -36.85 -18.19
C VAL A 408 -7.31 -38.20 -18.88
N SER A 409 -7.73 -39.25 -18.16
CA SER A 409 -8.00 -40.57 -18.75
C SER A 409 -9.18 -40.53 -19.72
N LYS A 410 -10.27 -39.82 -19.41
CA LYS A 410 -11.42 -39.69 -20.31
C LYS A 410 -11.07 -38.92 -21.59
N GLU A 411 -10.30 -37.83 -21.49
CA GLU A 411 -9.82 -37.07 -22.66
C GLU A 411 -8.82 -37.86 -23.50
N ALA A 412 -7.89 -38.59 -22.86
CA ALA A 412 -6.96 -39.48 -23.56
C ALA A 412 -7.69 -40.62 -24.29
N ILE A 413 -8.67 -41.27 -23.63
CA ILE A 413 -9.50 -42.33 -24.24
C ILE A 413 -10.33 -41.76 -25.39
N LYS A 414 -10.87 -40.54 -25.27
CA LYS A 414 -11.61 -39.88 -26.35
C LYS A 414 -10.71 -39.61 -27.56
N SER A 415 -9.52 -39.07 -27.35
CA SER A 415 -8.53 -38.83 -28.41
C SER A 415 -8.08 -40.12 -29.09
N ILE A 416 -7.87 -41.20 -28.33
CA ILE A 416 -7.52 -42.53 -28.87
C ILE A 416 -8.69 -43.09 -29.69
N LYS A 417 -9.93 -42.98 -29.20
CA LYS A 417 -11.12 -43.43 -29.94
C LYS A 417 -11.31 -42.65 -31.24
N GLU A 418 -11.12 -41.33 -31.23
CA GLU A 418 -11.21 -40.49 -32.43
C GLU A 418 -10.10 -40.83 -33.44
N GLN A 419 -8.88 -41.13 -33.00
CA GLN A 419 -7.80 -41.60 -33.86
C GLN A 419 -8.04 -43.02 -34.41
N MET A 420 -8.63 -43.93 -33.62
CA MET A 420 -8.99 -45.28 -34.07
C MET A 420 -10.16 -45.28 -35.06
N ILE A 421 -11.12 -44.37 -34.92
CA ILE A 421 -12.25 -44.22 -35.85
C ILE A 421 -11.79 -43.67 -37.20
N ASN A 422 -10.77 -42.80 -37.20
CA ASN A 422 -10.26 -42.15 -38.41
C ASN A 422 -9.04 -42.84 -39.06
N SER A 423 -8.57 -43.98 -38.52
CA SER A 423 -7.43 -44.71 -39.09
C SER A 423 -7.90 -45.76 -40.11
N PRO A 424 -7.39 -45.76 -41.35
CA PRO A 424 -7.61 -46.84 -42.31
C PRO A 424 -7.11 -48.16 -41.73
N LYS A 425 -7.83 -49.26 -42.00
CA LYS A 425 -7.51 -50.62 -41.54
C LYS A 425 -6.21 -51.11 -42.17
N GLU A 426 -5.07 -50.75 -41.59
CA GLU A 426 -3.82 -51.49 -41.73
C GLU A 426 -3.31 -51.88 -40.34
N HIS A 427 -3.04 -53.18 -40.16
CA HIS A 427 -2.55 -53.77 -38.92
C HIS A 427 -1.17 -53.21 -38.52
N LYS A 428 -1.15 -52.11 -37.76
CA LYS A 428 -0.02 -51.74 -36.90
C LYS A 428 -0.53 -51.19 -35.57
N SER A 429 -0.05 -51.77 -34.47
CA SER A 429 -0.36 -51.34 -33.10
C SER A 429 0.00 -49.85 -32.92
N PRO A 430 -0.90 -49.01 -32.36
CA PRO A 430 -0.63 -47.58 -32.21
C PRO A 430 0.48 -47.36 -31.18
N LYS A 431 1.65 -46.88 -31.63
CA LYS A 431 2.68 -46.32 -30.74
C LYS A 431 2.27 -44.92 -30.35
N ILE A 432 1.55 -44.77 -29.24
CA ILE A 432 1.33 -43.45 -28.62
C ILE A 432 2.69 -43.00 -28.06
N GLY A 433 3.28 -41.98 -28.69
CA GLY A 433 4.57 -41.45 -28.29
C GLY A 433 4.49 -40.73 -26.94
N LYS A 434 5.43 -41.03 -26.03
CA LYS A 434 5.66 -40.34 -24.73
C LYS A 434 5.58 -38.80 -24.81
N LEU A 435 5.87 -38.21 -25.97
CA LEU A 435 5.87 -36.77 -26.19
C LEU A 435 4.47 -36.12 -26.12
N GLU A 436 3.40 -36.82 -26.50
CA GLU A 436 2.08 -36.19 -26.63
C GLU A 436 1.36 -36.08 -25.28
N ILE A 437 1.48 -37.10 -24.43
CA ILE A 437 1.00 -37.10 -23.05
C ILE A 437 1.78 -36.06 -22.22
N SER A 438 3.11 -35.98 -22.41
CA SER A 438 3.97 -34.97 -21.75
C SER A 438 3.58 -33.52 -22.14
N ARG A 439 3.18 -33.28 -23.39
CA ARG A 439 2.68 -31.96 -23.84
C ARG A 439 1.32 -31.58 -23.24
N LEU A 440 0.43 -32.56 -23.06
CA LEU A 440 -0.86 -32.33 -22.39
C LEU A 440 -0.69 -32.05 -20.89
N TRP A 441 0.25 -32.75 -20.23
CA TRP A 441 0.51 -32.62 -18.80
C TRP A 441 1.26 -31.33 -18.42
N SER A 442 2.26 -30.94 -19.21
CA SER A 442 3.05 -29.70 -19.00
C SER A 442 2.23 -28.40 -19.14
N ARG A 443 1.07 -28.44 -19.80
CA ARG A 443 0.17 -27.27 -19.90
C ARG A 443 -0.74 -27.07 -18.69
N ARG A 444 -0.89 -28.06 -17.78
CA ARG A 444 -1.93 -28.03 -16.73
C ARG A 444 -1.49 -28.37 -15.31
N ALA A 445 -0.29 -28.91 -15.07
CA ALA A 445 0.17 -29.26 -13.72
C ALA A 445 1.47 -28.52 -13.33
N PRO A 446 1.57 -27.93 -12.12
CA PRO A 446 2.78 -27.23 -11.65
C PRO A 446 3.83 -28.16 -11.03
N TYR A 447 3.66 -29.48 -11.08
CA TYR A 447 4.55 -30.43 -10.44
C TYR A 447 5.59 -31.04 -11.40
N ARG A 448 6.81 -31.19 -10.89
CA ARG A 448 7.99 -31.73 -11.58
C ARG A 448 7.76 -33.18 -12.04
N LEU A 449 8.09 -33.45 -13.30
CA LEU A 449 7.84 -34.72 -14.02
C LEU A 449 8.59 -35.92 -13.41
N ASP A 450 9.68 -35.64 -12.69
CA ASP A 450 10.69 -36.58 -12.22
C ASP A 450 10.20 -37.47 -11.07
N GLN A 451 9.24 -37.04 -10.25
CA GLN A 451 8.76 -37.86 -9.12
C GLN A 451 7.61 -38.82 -9.47
N LEU A 452 6.95 -38.66 -10.62
CA LEU A 452 5.81 -39.49 -11.02
C LEU A 452 6.19 -40.66 -11.95
N VAL A 453 7.31 -40.56 -12.65
CA VAL A 453 7.80 -41.60 -13.57
C VAL A 453 8.21 -42.87 -12.80
N ASP A 454 8.80 -42.71 -11.62
CA ASP A 454 9.22 -43.83 -10.76
C ASP A 454 8.00 -44.57 -10.17
N SER A 455 6.91 -43.86 -9.87
CA SER A 455 5.67 -44.46 -9.37
C SER A 455 4.88 -45.21 -10.45
N LEU A 456 4.97 -44.79 -11.72
CA LEU A 456 4.30 -45.44 -12.85
C LEU A 456 5.05 -46.67 -13.39
N GLN A 457 6.39 -46.75 -13.22
CA GLN A 457 7.14 -47.97 -13.55
C GLN A 457 6.87 -49.13 -12.58
N LEU A 458 6.57 -48.83 -11.32
CA LEU A 458 6.20 -49.84 -10.31
C LEU A 458 4.81 -50.46 -10.52
N ILE A 459 3.90 -49.76 -11.22
CA ILE A 459 2.53 -50.23 -11.49
C ILE A 459 2.45 -51.15 -12.73
N LEU A 460 3.45 -51.13 -13.61
CA LEU A 460 3.43 -51.86 -14.88
C LEU A 460 4.24 -53.18 -14.89
N MET A 461 4.83 -53.61 -13.77
CA MET A 461 5.67 -54.81 -13.72
C MET A 461 5.32 -55.83 -12.61
N GLY A 462 4.18 -55.71 -11.93
CA GLY A 462 3.73 -56.68 -10.91
C GLY A 462 2.60 -57.61 -11.41
N PRO A 463 2.57 -58.90 -11.04
CA PRO A 463 1.44 -59.78 -11.35
C PRO A 463 0.19 -59.33 -10.58
N VAL A 464 -0.94 -59.31 -11.29
CA VAL A 464 -2.26 -58.98 -10.75
C VAL A 464 -2.78 -60.19 -9.99
N GLU A 465 -2.69 -60.18 -8.65
CA GLU A 465 -3.51 -61.02 -7.78
C GLU A 465 -3.39 -60.58 -6.30
N GLY A 466 -4.54 -60.29 -5.67
CA GLY A 466 -4.71 -60.33 -4.20
C GLY A 466 -4.50 -59.03 -3.40
N ASN A 467 -5.60 -58.53 -2.82
CA ASN A 467 -5.68 -57.71 -1.59
C ASN A 467 -5.00 -56.32 -1.56
N ILE A 468 -5.68 -55.32 -2.13
CA ILE A 468 -5.48 -53.91 -1.78
C ILE A 468 -6.17 -53.62 -0.42
N VAL A 469 -5.51 -53.98 0.67
CA VAL A 469 -5.86 -53.48 2.03
C VAL A 469 -4.65 -52.92 2.79
N ASN A 470 -3.41 -53.10 2.33
CA ASN A 470 -2.23 -52.59 3.04
C ASN A 470 -1.39 -51.64 2.18
N LEU A 471 -1.86 -50.40 1.98
CA LEU A 471 -0.98 -49.25 1.64
C LEU A 471 -1.72 -47.91 1.81
N VAL A 472 -2.29 -47.67 3.00
CA VAL A 472 -2.84 -46.36 3.42
C VAL A 472 -2.23 -45.85 4.74
N LEU A 473 -1.19 -46.50 5.27
CA LEU A 473 -0.58 -46.12 6.56
C LEU A 473 0.86 -45.60 6.44
N ILE A 474 1.18 -44.88 5.37
CA ILE A 474 2.44 -44.12 5.29
C ILE A 474 2.15 -42.80 4.57
N TYR A 475 1.48 -41.84 5.23
CA TYR A 475 1.61 -40.38 4.97
C TYR A 475 0.81 -39.58 6.02
N PHE A 476 0.93 -39.96 7.29
CA PHE A 476 0.60 -39.08 8.43
C PHE A 476 1.71 -39.20 9.46
N SER A 477 2.86 -38.59 9.15
CA SER A 477 3.89 -38.28 10.13
C SER A 477 4.03 -36.77 10.17
N ILE A 478 3.22 -36.18 11.05
CA ILE A 478 3.44 -34.90 11.68
C ILE A 478 4.79 -34.97 12.43
N PRO A 479 5.69 -33.98 12.27
CA PRO A 479 6.62 -33.63 13.33
C PRO A 479 6.10 -32.37 14.02
N VAL A 480 5.50 -32.60 15.19
CA VAL A 480 5.49 -31.65 16.31
C VAL A 480 6.82 -31.87 17.04
N GLU A 481 7.34 -30.79 17.64
CA GLU A 481 8.62 -30.62 18.36
C GLU A 481 9.74 -30.01 17.49
N LEU A 482 10.43 -28.91 17.85
CA LEU A 482 10.63 -28.27 19.14
C LEU A 482 10.67 -26.73 19.08
N VAL A 483 10.16 -26.16 20.16
CA VAL A 483 10.45 -24.85 20.76
C VAL A 483 11.94 -24.67 21.03
N LEU A 484 12.52 -23.54 20.60
CA LEU A 484 13.36 -22.62 21.40
C LEU A 484 13.36 -21.22 20.77
#